data_AF-A0A4V2F5V6-F1
#
_entry.id   AF-A0A4V2F5V6-F1
#
_cell.length_a   1.000
_cell.length_b   1.000
_cell.length_c   1.000
_cell.angle_alpha   90.00
_cell.angle_beta   90.00
_cell.angle_gamma   90.00
#
_symmetry.space_group_name_H-M   'P 1'
#
loop_
_entity.id
_entity.type
_entity.pdbx_description
1 polymer ?
#
loop_
_entity_poly.entity_id
_entity_poly.type
_entity_poly.pdbx_seq_one_letter_code
_entity_poly.pdbx_strand_id
1 'polypeptide(L)' 'MKIVDIAVKKVYRFNCPNCQSRLEADIQDLEDIGGKVIKFFCPVCRKERYIAWSDLRKKIVYEGEGSQK' A
#
# COMPACT_ATOMS: atom_id res chain seq x y z
N MET A 1 14.24 -29.90 2.95
CA MET A 1 14.40 -28.43 3.08
C MET A 1 13.03 -27.84 2.76
N LYS A 2 12.27 -27.39 3.76
CA LYS A 2 10.95 -26.78 3.53
C LYS A 2 11.19 -25.41 2.92
N ILE A 3 10.61 -25.14 1.76
CA ILE A 3 10.57 -23.80 1.18
C ILE A 3 9.83 -22.95 2.21
N VAL A 4 10.59 -22.08 2.89
CA VAL A 4 10.04 -21.10 3.81
C VAL A 4 9.53 -19.99 2.92
N ASP A 5 8.22 -19.81 2.81
CA ASP A 5 7.63 -18.66 2.13
C ASP A 5 8.15 -17.39 2.81
N ILE A 6 9.17 -16.76 2.22
CA ILE A 6 9.72 -15.50 2.70
C ILE A 6 8.63 -14.45 2.43
N ALA A 7 8.08 -13.84 3.47
CA ALA A 7 7.19 -12.70 3.33
C ALA A 7 8.04 -11.48 2.92
N VAL A 8 8.04 -11.12 1.64
CA VAL A 8 9.06 -10.20 1.09
C VAL A 8 8.61 -8.74 1.12
N LYS A 9 7.31 -8.45 1.07
CA LYS A 9 6.83 -7.05 1.09
C LYS A 9 5.52 -6.86 1.84
N LYS A 10 5.51 -5.89 2.76
CA LYS A 10 4.29 -5.39 3.40
C LYS A 10 3.83 -4.15 2.65
N VAL A 11 2.76 -4.28 1.88
CA VAL A 11 2.14 -3.18 1.15
C VAL A 11 0.80 -2.82 1.77
N TYR A 12 0.37 -1.57 1.56
CA TYR A 12 -0.95 -1.10 1.93
C TYR A 12 -1.79 -0.86 0.68
N ARG A 13 -3.00 -1.42 0.71
CA ARG A 13 -4.04 -1.20 -0.29
C ARG A 13 -5.04 -0.17 0.19
N PHE A 14 -5.40 0.75 -0.68
CA PHE A 14 -6.42 1.74 -0.40
C PHE A 14 -6.99 2.34 -1.68
N ASN A 15 -8.09 3.06 -1.57
CA ASN A 15 -8.64 3.85 -2.66
C ASN A 15 -8.32 5.33 -2.41
N CYS A 16 -7.91 6.06 -3.44
CA CYS A 16 -7.74 7.50 -3.31
C CYS A 16 -9.09 8.16 -2.98
N PRO A 17 -9.20 9.00 -1.94
CA PRO A 17 -10.48 9.62 -1.57
C PRO A 17 -11.02 10.59 -2.63
N ASN A 18 -10.15 11.08 -3.53
CA ASN A 18 -10.53 12.05 -4.56
C ASN A 18 -10.94 11.42 -5.89
N CYS A 19 -10.16 10.45 -6.41
CA CYS A 19 -10.44 9.81 -7.70
C CYS A 19 -10.95 8.36 -7.58
N GLN A 20 -11.05 7.82 -6.36
CA GLN A 20 -11.45 6.45 -6.05
C GLN A 20 -10.60 5.34 -6.71
N SER A 21 -9.49 5.71 -7.35
CA SER A 21 -8.55 4.76 -7.93
C SER A 21 -7.95 3.88 -6.84
N ARG A 22 -7.89 2.58 -7.10
CA ARG A 22 -7.25 1.59 -6.24
C ARG A 22 -5.73 1.74 -6.34
N LEU A 23 -5.07 1.95 -5.21
CA LEU A 23 -3.64 2.16 -5.10
C LEU A 23 -3.01 1.13 -4.15
N GLU A 24 -1.76 0.81 -4.42
CA GLU A 24 -0.89 -0.01 -3.58
C GLU A 24 0.39 0.81 -3.33
N ALA A 25 0.76 0.98 -2.06
CA ALA A 25 1.96 1.71 -1.66
C ALA A 25 2.68 0.97 -0.53
N ASP A 26 4.00 1.08 -0.52
CA ASP A 26 4.82 0.58 0.57
C ASP A 26 4.79 1.55 1.75
N ILE A 27 5.10 1.05 2.95
CA ILE A 27 5.19 1.91 4.14
C ILE A 27 6.23 3.03 3.99
N GLN A 28 7.22 2.85 3.11
CA GLN A 28 8.26 3.84 2.83
C GLN A 28 7.75 5.01 1.96
N ASP A 29 6.70 4.78 1.16
CA ASP A 29 6.08 5.80 0.30
C ASP A 29 4.94 6.56 1.01
N LEU A 30 4.66 6.18 2.26
CA LEU A 30 3.56 6.69 3.07
C LEU A 30 4.12 7.48 4.25
N GLU A 31 3.82 8.77 4.30
CA GLU A 31 4.26 9.64 5.40
C GLU A 31 3.17 9.70 6.47
N ASP A 32 3.44 9.17 7.66
CA ASP A 32 2.52 9.27 8.80
C ASP A 32 2.52 10.68 9.39
N ILE A 33 1.33 11.25 9.56
CA ILE A 33 1.13 12.55 10.21
C ILE A 33 0.26 12.32 11.45
N GLY A 34 0.95 12.23 12.59
CA GLY A 34 0.32 12.17 13.91
C GLY A 34 -0.49 10.91 14.16
N GLY A 35 -0.15 9.77 13.54
CA GLY A 35 -0.75 8.46 13.80
C GLY A 35 -2.21 8.29 13.40
N LYS A 36 -2.80 9.28 12.71
CA LYS A 36 -4.22 9.26 12.29
C LYS A 36 -4.37 9.31 10.78
N VAL A 37 -3.55 10.12 10.12
CA VAL A 37 -3.61 10.32 8.68
C VAL A 37 -2.25 10.06 8.07
N ILE A 38 -2.29 9.51 6.87
CA ILE A 38 -1.13 9.30 6.03
C ILE A 38 -1.21 10.25 4.85
N LYS A 39 -0.08 10.90 4.56
CA LYS A 39 0.15 11.63 3.33
C LYS A 39 0.77 10.72 2.27
N PHE A 40 0.24 10.77 1.06
CA PHE A 40 0.71 9.98 -0.09
C PHE A 40 0.56 10.77 -1.38
N PHE A 41 1.34 10.42 -2.41
CA PHE A 41 1.15 10.98 -3.75
C PHE A 41 0.18 10.10 -4.57
N CYS A 42 -0.89 10.71 -5.09
CA CYS A 42 -1.80 10.00 -5.98
C CYS A 42 -1.34 10.17 -7.44
N PRO A 43 -0.92 9.10 -8.15
CA PRO A 43 -0.45 9.20 -9.53
C PRO A 43 -1.55 9.59 -10.51
N VAL A 44 -2.82 9.28 -10.19
CA VAL A 44 -3.98 9.63 -11.02
C VAL A 44 -4.36 11.09 -10.86
N CYS A 45 -4.40 11.59 -9.61
CA CYS A 45 -4.67 13.00 -9.35
C CYS A 45 -3.46 13.91 -9.62
N ARG A 46 -2.25 13.33 -9.72
CA ARG A 46 -0.95 14.02 -9.79
C ARG A 46 -0.77 15.05 -8.68
N LYS A 47 -1.23 14.73 -7.47
CA LYS A 47 -1.21 15.60 -6.29
C LYS A 47 -1.00 14.77 -5.02
N GLU A 48 -0.42 15.42 -4.02
CA GLU A 48 -0.36 14.91 -2.66
C GLU A 48 -1.76 14.89 -2.05
N ARG A 49 -2.08 13.80 -1.35
CA ARG A 49 -3.37 13.53 -0.75
C ARG A 49 -3.18 12.91 0.62
N TYR A 50 -4.27 12.92 1.38
CA TYR A 50 -4.32 12.40 2.74
C TYR A 50 -5.37 11.32 2.82
N ILE A 51 -5.08 10.27 3.59
CA ILE A 51 -6.01 9.18 3.87
C ILE A 51 -5.86 8.76 5.34
N ALA A 52 -6.94 8.31 5.98
CA ALA A 52 -6.86 7.85 7.35
C ALA A 52 -6.21 6.47 7.43
N TRP A 53 -5.51 6.19 8.52
CA TRP A 53 -4.96 4.86 8.79
C TRP A 53 -6.02 3.75 8.75
N SER A 54 -7.25 4.07 9.18
CA SER A 54 -8.39 3.16 9.19
C SER A 54 -8.81 2.69 7.79
N ASP A 55 -8.48 3.44 6.75
CA ASP A 55 -8.86 3.13 5.37
C ASP A 55 -7.80 2.30 4.64
N LEU A 56 -6.61 2.17 5.22
CA LEU A 56 -5.54 1.33 4.69
C LEU A 56 -5.82 -0.14 5.02
N ARG A 57 -5.53 -1.03 4.07
CA ARG A 57 -5.62 -2.47 4.22
C ARG A 57 -4.25 -3.10 4.00
N LYS A 58 -3.72 -3.71 5.06
CA LYS A 58 -2.44 -4.43 5.01
C LYS A 58 -2.56 -5.63 4.07
N LYS A 59 -1.61 -5.76 3.15
CA LYS A 59 -1.42 -6.93 2.30
C LYS A 59 0.03 -7.36 2.40
N ILE A 60 0.23 -8.64 2.68
CA ILE A 60 1.55 -9.27 2.70
C ILE A 60 1.72 -9.93 1.33
N VAL A 61 2.79 -9.59 0.63
CA VAL A 61 3.16 -10.19 -0.65
C VAL A 61 4.31 -11.16 -0.40
N TYR A 62 4.13 -12.41 -0.82
CA TYR A 62 5.11 -13.49 -0.72
C TYR A 62 5.79 -13.67 -2.09
N GLU A 63 7.11 -13.90 -2.12
CA GLU A 63 7.81 -14.24 -3.37
C GLU A 63 7.35 -15.63 -3.83
N GLY A 64 6.57 -15.68 -4.91
CA GLY A 64 6.00 -16.92 -5.46
C GLY A 64 4.67 -16.73 -6.19
N GLU A 65 3.87 -15.72 -5.82
CA GLU A 65 2.63 -15.34 -6.53
C GLU A 65 2.87 -14.51 -7.81
N GLY A 66 4.12 -14.44 -8.29
CA GLY A 66 4.53 -13.71 -9.50
C GLY A 66 4.85 -14.59 -10.71
N SER A 67 4.63 -15.90 -10.64
CA SER A 67 4.81 -16.79 -11.80
C SER A 67 3.80 -17.92 -11.83
N GLN A 68 2.57 -17.59 -12.21
CA GLN A 68 1.75 -18.52 -12.99
C GLN A 68 1.23 -17.79 -14.24
N LYS A 69 2.01 -17.98 -15.31
CA LYS A 69 1.67 -18.01 -16.75
C LYS A 69 0.77 -16.92 -17.33
#